data_AF-S0F7F1-F1
#
_entry.id   AF-S0F7F1-F1
#
_cell.length_a   1.000
_cell.length_b   1.000
_cell.length_c   1.000
_cell.angle_alpha   90.00
_cell.angle_beta   90.00
_cell.angle_gamma   90.00
#
_symmetry.space_group_name_H-M   'P 1'
#
loop_
_entity.id
_entity.type
_entity.pdbx_description
1 polymer ?
#
loop_
_entity_poly.entity_id
_entity_poly.type
_entity_poly.pdbx_seq_one_letter_code
_entity_poly.pdbx_strand_id
1 'polypeptide(L)'
;IWTNQMKSADDHILLLNEEDKGFGRFKNPSFNFDSAAGIIYTVDVTKPQGEKIRIESMADGTPFSLQKIYKVAVNSYRGNGGGDLLTKGAGIPKSELSKRIVFSTDKDLRYYLMKRIEEVKTLDPKPLNQWRFVPEEWTRPAIERDYQLLFGNK
;
A
#
# COMPACT_ATOMS: atom_id res chain seq x y z
N ILE A 1 5.33 -6.55 -7.96
CA ILE A 1 5.06 -7.09 -6.60
C ILE A 1 6.20 -6.68 -5.69
N TRP A 2 5.93 -6.27 -4.44
CA TRP A 2 6.95 -5.68 -3.54
C TRP A 2 7.38 -6.59 -2.40
N THR A 3 6.69 -7.70 -2.19
CA THR A 3 6.99 -8.66 -1.12
C THR A 3 7.34 -10.01 -1.72
N ASN A 4 8.20 -10.77 -1.05
CA ASN A 4 8.44 -12.17 -1.41
C ASN A 4 7.22 -13.06 -1.15
N GLN A 5 7.25 -14.25 -1.75
CA GLN A 5 6.49 -15.38 -1.24
C GLN A 5 7.40 -16.14 -0.27
N MET A 6 7.29 -15.84 1.01
CA MET A 6 8.13 -16.43 2.04
C MET A 6 7.82 -17.92 2.23
N LYS A 7 8.87 -18.70 2.50
CA LYS A 7 8.87 -20.13 2.84
C LYS A 7 9.33 -20.37 4.27
N SER A 8 10.05 -19.42 4.87
CA SER A 8 10.40 -19.43 6.30
C SER A 8 10.54 -18.02 6.87
N ALA A 9 10.77 -17.93 8.17
CA ALA A 9 11.06 -16.68 8.88
C ALA A 9 12.42 -16.06 8.51
N ASP A 10 13.29 -16.79 7.79
CA ASP A 10 14.63 -16.33 7.39
C ASP A 10 14.62 -15.57 6.06
N ASP A 11 13.56 -15.73 5.26
CA ASP A 11 13.40 -15.00 4.01
C ASP A 11 13.27 -13.49 4.24
N HIS A 12 13.72 -12.70 3.26
CA HIS A 12 13.38 -11.27 3.20
C HIS A 12 11.87 -11.11 2.98
N ILE A 13 11.25 -10.16 3.66
CA ILE A 13 9.83 -9.86 3.44
C ILE A 13 9.65 -9.03 2.17
N LEU A 14 10.54 -8.06 1.94
CA LEU A 14 10.53 -7.19 0.77
C LEU A 14 11.34 -7.81 -0.38
N LEU A 15 10.95 -7.47 -1.61
CA LEU A 15 11.74 -7.76 -2.80
C LEU A 15 12.87 -6.72 -2.92
N LEU A 16 14.04 -7.12 -2.45
CA LEU A 16 15.25 -6.29 -2.44
C LEU A 16 16.24 -6.75 -3.52
N ASN A 17 17.00 -5.79 -4.05
CA ASN A 17 18.20 -5.99 -4.86
C ASN A 17 19.42 -6.06 -3.93
N GLU A 18 20.47 -6.77 -4.35
CA GLU A 18 21.75 -6.81 -3.64
C GLU A 18 22.40 -5.42 -3.56
N GLU A 19 22.28 -4.64 -4.65
CA GLU A 19 22.81 -3.28 -4.78
C GLU A 19 21.68 -2.27 -5.07
N ASP A 20 21.92 -1.00 -4.78
CA ASP A 20 21.02 0.08 -5.15
C ASP A 20 21.01 0.26 -6.68
N LYS A 21 19.82 0.21 -7.28
CA LYS A 21 19.61 0.37 -8.74
C LYS A 21 18.81 1.63 -9.08
N GLY A 22 18.90 2.67 -8.25
CA GLY A 22 18.26 3.98 -8.47
C GLY A 22 16.93 4.17 -7.75
N PHE A 23 16.50 3.21 -6.94
CA PHE A 23 15.31 3.30 -6.09
C PHE A 23 15.62 2.86 -4.66
N GLY A 24 16.87 2.99 -4.22
CA GLY A 24 17.38 2.24 -3.07
C GLY A 24 17.56 0.77 -3.44
N ARG A 25 17.61 -0.08 -2.42
CA ARG A 25 17.70 -1.54 -2.61
C ARG A 25 16.36 -2.18 -3.02
N PHE A 26 15.31 -1.44 -3.36
CA PHE A 26 14.04 -2.06 -3.76
C PHE A 26 14.08 -2.56 -5.22
N LYS A 27 13.58 -3.77 -5.47
CA LYS A 27 13.49 -4.33 -6.84
C LYS A 27 12.52 -3.56 -7.74
N ASN A 28 11.48 -2.98 -7.15
CA ASN A 28 10.47 -2.18 -7.84
C ASN A 28 10.39 -0.79 -7.22
N PRO A 29 9.99 0.25 -7.98
CA PRO A 29 9.88 1.60 -7.43
C PRO A 29 8.99 1.65 -6.19
N SER A 30 9.51 2.17 -5.08
CA SER A 30 8.82 2.17 -3.78
C SER A 30 7.53 3.00 -3.79
N PHE A 31 7.48 4.07 -4.60
CA PHE A 31 6.30 4.91 -4.78
C PHE A 31 5.12 4.19 -5.47
N ASN A 32 5.26 2.92 -5.87
CA ASN A 32 4.18 2.07 -6.38
C ASN A 32 3.68 1.03 -5.34
N PHE A 33 4.21 1.07 -4.12
CA PHE A 33 3.69 0.31 -2.99
C PHE A 33 2.65 1.14 -2.24
N ASP A 34 1.39 0.70 -2.28
CA ASP A 34 0.28 1.37 -1.61
C ASP A 34 -0.22 0.56 -0.40
N SER A 35 -0.73 1.27 0.60
CA SER A 35 -1.60 0.71 1.64
C SER A 35 -2.97 1.38 1.60
N ALA A 36 -4.01 0.64 1.97
CA ALA A 36 -5.38 1.14 1.98
C ALA A 36 -5.80 1.52 3.40
N ALA A 37 -6.46 2.68 3.52
CA ALA A 37 -7.18 3.07 4.73
C ALA A 37 -8.69 2.91 4.51
N GLY A 38 -9.44 2.61 5.58
CA GLY A 38 -10.89 2.40 5.55
C GLY A 38 -11.32 0.93 5.50
N ILE A 39 -10.37 0.00 5.40
CA ILE A 39 -10.60 -1.44 5.48
C ILE A 39 -9.60 -2.08 6.45
N ILE A 40 -10.00 -3.16 7.12
CA ILE A 40 -9.12 -4.00 7.93
C ILE A 40 -8.70 -5.20 7.08
N TYR A 41 -7.40 -5.43 6.91
CA TYR A 41 -6.92 -6.54 6.07
C TYR A 41 -5.55 -7.09 6.49
N THR A 42 -5.29 -8.33 6.11
CA THR A 42 -3.96 -8.96 6.26
C THR A 42 -3.30 -9.19 4.91
N VAL A 43 -1.97 -9.17 4.91
CA VAL A 43 -1.14 -9.54 3.76
C VAL A 43 -0.37 -10.81 4.09
N ASP A 44 -0.83 -11.94 3.56
CA ASP A 44 -0.23 -13.26 3.77
C ASP A 44 1.02 -13.43 2.88
N VAL A 45 2.19 -13.44 3.50
CA VAL A 45 3.47 -13.55 2.78
C VAL A 45 3.74 -14.97 2.28
N THR A 46 3.03 -15.98 2.77
CA THR A 46 3.17 -17.38 2.33
C THR A 46 2.47 -17.66 1.00
N LYS A 47 1.49 -16.82 0.63
CA LYS A 47 0.67 -16.95 -0.58
C LYS A 47 1.33 -16.35 -1.82
N PRO A 48 1.05 -16.88 -3.02
CA PRO A 48 1.54 -16.32 -4.27
C PRO A 48 0.90 -14.96 -4.58
N GLN A 49 1.44 -14.27 -5.60
CA GLN A 49 0.86 -13.03 -6.12
C GLN A 49 -0.62 -13.22 -6.47
N GLY A 50 -1.48 -12.26 -6.08
CA GLY A 50 -2.93 -12.32 -6.33
C GLY A 50 -3.73 -12.96 -5.20
N GLU A 51 -3.09 -13.70 -4.29
CA GLU A 51 -3.75 -14.43 -3.19
C GLU A 51 -3.34 -13.94 -1.79
N LYS A 52 -2.47 -12.93 -1.71
CA LYS A 52 -1.92 -12.44 -0.43
C LYS A 52 -2.93 -11.68 0.42
N ILE A 53 -3.94 -11.04 -0.18
CA ILE A 53 -4.81 -10.10 0.54
C ILE A 53 -6.04 -10.81 1.08
N ARG A 54 -6.30 -10.68 2.39
CA ARG A 54 -7.57 -11.05 3.01
C ARG A 54 -8.15 -9.82 3.71
N ILE A 55 -9.30 -9.35 3.24
CA ILE A 55 -10.03 -8.24 3.85
C ILE A 55 -10.98 -8.82 4.91
N GLU A 56 -10.89 -8.32 6.13
CA GLU A 56 -11.67 -8.79 7.29
C GLU A 56 -12.96 -7.97 7.44
N SER A 57 -12.87 -6.65 7.33
CA SER A 57 -14.03 -5.74 7.44
C SER A 57 -13.73 -4.36 6.88
N MET A 58 -14.72 -3.48 6.86
CA MET A 58 -14.49 -2.05 6.83
C MET A 58 -13.90 -1.57 8.17
N ALA A 59 -13.18 -0.46 8.16
CA ALA A 59 -12.58 0.11 9.38
C ALA A 59 -13.61 0.69 10.36
N ASP A 60 -14.84 0.94 9.90
CA ASP A 60 -15.98 1.35 10.75
C ASP A 60 -16.72 0.17 11.38
N GLY A 61 -16.24 -1.06 11.17
CA GLY A 61 -16.84 -2.30 11.68
C GLY A 61 -17.90 -2.91 10.78
N THR A 62 -18.29 -2.25 9.68
CA THR A 62 -19.26 -2.84 8.74
C THR A 62 -18.65 -3.96 7.90
N PRO A 63 -19.43 -4.94 7.41
CA PRO A 63 -18.91 -6.01 6.57
C PRO A 63 -18.38 -5.49 5.23
N PHE A 64 -17.23 -6.00 4.80
CA PHE A 64 -16.74 -5.79 3.44
C PHE A 64 -17.47 -6.73 2.46
N SER A 65 -18.02 -6.18 1.38
CA SER A 65 -18.64 -6.93 0.29
C SER A 65 -17.88 -6.73 -1.02
N LEU A 66 -17.57 -7.83 -1.72
CA LEU A 66 -16.94 -7.82 -3.04
C LEU A 66 -17.88 -7.31 -4.16
N GLN A 67 -19.20 -7.36 -3.95
CA GLN A 67 -20.20 -6.95 -4.94
C GLN A 67 -20.59 -5.47 -4.80
N LYS A 68 -20.15 -4.81 -3.72
CA LYS A 68 -20.46 -3.40 -3.46
C LYS A 68 -19.51 -2.48 -4.22
N ILE A 69 -20.05 -1.37 -4.73
CA ILE A 69 -19.26 -0.29 -5.30
C ILE A 69 -18.85 0.67 -4.16
N TYR A 70 -17.55 0.93 -4.06
CA TYR A 70 -16.98 1.87 -3.10
C TYR A 70 -16.41 3.09 -3.80
N LYS A 71 -16.49 4.24 -3.13
CA LYS A 71 -15.75 5.44 -3.53
C LYS A 71 -14.37 5.37 -2.89
N VAL A 72 -13.32 5.38 -3.71
CA VAL A 72 -11.92 5.28 -3.27
C VAL A 72 -11.21 6.57 -3.63
N ALA A 73 -10.53 7.19 -2.65
CA ALA A 73 -9.69 8.34 -2.89
C ALA A 73 -8.28 7.88 -3.28
N VAL A 74 -7.78 8.37 -4.41
CA VAL A 74 -6.41 8.12 -4.89
C VAL A 74 -5.81 9.42 -5.39
N ASN A 75 -4.48 9.51 -5.43
CA ASN A 75 -3.82 10.64 -6.07
C ASN A 75 -3.99 10.61 -7.60
N SER A 76 -3.71 11.73 -8.26
CA SER A 76 -3.85 11.87 -9.71
C SER A 76 -2.96 10.91 -10.51
N TYR A 77 -1.78 10.54 -9.99
CA TYR A 77 -0.90 9.57 -10.65
C TYR A 77 -1.59 8.20 -10.77
N ARG A 78 -2.16 7.69 -9.66
CA ARG A 78 -2.91 6.43 -9.62
C ARG A 78 -4.20 6.50 -10.42
N GLY A 79 -4.98 7.58 -10.27
CA GLY A 79 -6.23 7.77 -11.00
C GLY A 79 -6.06 7.74 -12.53
N ASN A 80 -4.90 8.18 -13.02
CA ASN A 80 -4.53 8.13 -14.45
C ASN A 80 -3.89 6.79 -14.90
N GLY A 81 -3.80 5.80 -14.02
CA GLY A 81 -3.24 4.47 -14.31
C GLY A 81 -1.74 4.34 -14.05
N GLY A 82 -1.11 5.31 -13.40
CA GLY A 82 0.30 5.26 -13.04
C GLY A 82 0.62 4.06 -12.14
N GLY A 83 1.78 3.44 -12.39
CA GLY A 83 2.23 2.25 -11.67
C GLY A 83 1.57 0.94 -12.10
N ASP A 84 0.68 0.96 -13.09
CA ASP A 84 -0.02 -0.21 -13.63
C ASP A 84 -0.95 -0.97 -12.65
N LEU A 85 -1.24 -0.40 -11.47
CA LEU A 85 -2.08 -1.04 -10.45
C LEU A 85 -3.54 -1.21 -10.93
N LEU A 86 -4.13 -0.17 -11.52
CA LEU A 86 -5.51 -0.24 -12.02
C LEU A 86 -5.61 -0.92 -13.39
N THR A 87 -4.61 -0.72 -14.25
CA THR A 87 -4.63 -1.24 -15.62
C THR A 87 -4.26 -2.71 -15.68
N LYS A 88 -3.03 -3.07 -15.30
CA LYS A 88 -2.57 -4.47 -15.32
C LYS A 88 -3.02 -5.22 -14.07
N GLY A 89 -2.96 -4.57 -12.90
CA GLY A 89 -3.32 -5.20 -11.63
C GLY A 89 -4.81 -5.52 -11.53
N ALA A 90 -5.68 -4.56 -11.83
CA ALA A 90 -7.14 -4.73 -11.78
C ALA A 90 -7.79 -5.01 -13.16
N GLY A 91 -7.00 -5.03 -14.24
CA GLY A 91 -7.51 -5.33 -15.59
C GLY A 91 -8.37 -4.22 -16.21
N ILE A 92 -8.34 -2.99 -15.68
CA ILE A 92 -9.19 -1.90 -16.16
C ILE A 92 -8.54 -1.25 -17.40
N PRO A 93 -9.19 -1.22 -18.57
CA PRO A 93 -8.63 -0.56 -19.74
C PRO A 93 -8.37 0.92 -19.48
N LYS A 94 -7.25 1.46 -20.00
CA LYS A 94 -6.88 2.87 -19.80
C LYS A 94 -7.98 3.84 -20.25
N SER A 95 -8.70 3.50 -21.32
CA SER A 95 -9.85 4.27 -21.85
C SER A 95 -11.05 4.32 -20.90
N GLU A 96 -11.14 3.41 -19.93
CA GLU A 96 -12.23 3.33 -18.96
C GLU A 96 -11.91 4.04 -17.64
N LEU A 97 -10.66 4.49 -17.42
CA LEU A 97 -10.26 5.11 -16.16
C LEU A 97 -10.98 6.44 -15.91
N SER A 98 -11.02 7.33 -16.90
CA SER A 98 -11.65 8.66 -16.77
C SER A 98 -13.13 8.57 -16.45
N LYS A 99 -13.84 7.57 -17.00
CA LYS A 99 -15.27 7.34 -16.75
C LYS A 99 -15.58 6.91 -15.31
N ARG A 100 -14.56 6.46 -14.56
CA ARG A 100 -14.68 6.02 -13.16
C ARG A 100 -14.36 7.15 -12.17
N ILE A 101 -13.87 8.29 -12.65
CA ILE A 101 -13.61 9.45 -11.82
C ILE A 101 -14.94 10.15 -11.57
N VAL A 102 -15.44 10.01 -10.34
CA VAL A 102 -16.68 10.67 -9.90
C VAL A 102 -16.44 12.06 -9.29
N PHE A 103 -15.19 12.35 -8.92
CA PHE A 103 -14.78 13.62 -8.32
C PHE A 103 -13.26 13.78 -8.38
N SER A 104 -12.78 15.01 -8.58
CA SER A 104 -11.39 15.40 -8.43
C SER A 104 -11.31 16.75 -7.72
N THR A 105 -10.29 16.95 -6.90
CA THR A 105 -10.07 18.23 -6.22
C THR A 105 -9.45 19.28 -7.15
N ASP A 106 -9.73 20.56 -6.91
CA ASP A 106 -9.18 21.67 -7.71
C ASP A 106 -7.69 21.93 -7.49
N LYS A 107 -7.19 21.58 -6.30
CA LYS A 107 -5.80 21.77 -5.88
C LYS A 107 -5.12 20.42 -5.63
N ASP A 108 -3.80 20.43 -5.56
CA ASP A 108 -3.03 19.23 -5.32
C ASP A 108 -3.06 18.77 -3.85
N LEU A 109 -2.57 17.56 -3.60
CA LEU A 109 -2.50 16.98 -2.26
C LEU A 109 -1.67 17.85 -1.30
N ARG A 110 -0.62 18.54 -1.78
CA ARG A 110 0.25 19.35 -0.93
C ARG A 110 -0.48 20.57 -0.40
N TYR A 111 -1.30 21.21 -1.24
CA TYR A 111 -2.15 22.31 -0.82
C TYR A 111 -3.09 21.90 0.31
N TYR A 112 -3.78 20.76 0.19
CA TYR A 112 -4.70 20.31 1.23
C TYR A 112 -3.98 19.84 2.51
N LEU A 113 -2.81 19.23 2.39
CA LEU A 113 -1.96 18.93 3.54
C LEU A 113 -1.54 20.22 4.26
N MET A 114 -1.07 21.23 3.52
CA MET A 114 -0.72 22.54 4.07
C MET A 114 -1.91 23.18 4.79
N LYS A 115 -3.09 23.21 4.17
CA LYS A 115 -4.32 23.72 4.80
C LYS A 115 -4.68 22.96 6.06
N ARG A 116 -4.57 21.63 6.06
CA ARG A 116 -4.83 20.85 7.25
C ARG A 116 -3.87 21.17 8.39
N ILE A 117 -2.58 21.37 8.09
CA ILE A 117 -1.56 21.75 9.06
C ILE A 117 -1.82 23.15 9.62
N GLU A 118 -2.16 24.12 8.77
CA GLU A 118 -2.55 25.48 9.17
C GLU A 118 -3.76 25.47 10.13
N GLU A 119 -4.77 24.65 9.83
CA GLU A 119 -5.99 24.53 10.63
C GLU A 119 -5.73 23.92 12.02
N VAL A 120 -5.04 22.77 12.08
CA VAL A 120 -4.84 22.04 13.35
C VAL A 120 -3.70 22.59 14.18
N LYS A 121 -2.74 23.27 13.55
CA LYS A 121 -1.48 23.81 14.09
C LYS A 121 -0.52 22.76 14.64
N THR A 122 -1.00 21.90 15.55
CA THR A 122 -0.25 20.80 16.12
C THR A 122 -0.75 19.48 15.53
N LEU A 123 0.16 18.73 14.92
CA LEU A 123 -0.12 17.40 14.39
C LEU A 123 0.14 16.35 15.46
N ASP A 124 -0.83 15.45 15.69
CA ASP A 124 -0.64 14.22 16.46
C ASP A 124 -1.22 13.00 15.71
N PRO A 125 -0.65 12.66 14.53
CA PRO A 125 -1.13 11.53 13.76
C PRO A 125 -0.84 10.22 14.50
N LYS A 126 -1.85 9.34 14.58
CA LYS A 126 -1.70 7.98 15.12
C LYS A 126 -1.68 6.96 13.99
N PRO A 127 -0.93 5.86 14.12
CA PRO A 127 -1.01 4.77 13.17
C PRO A 127 -2.42 4.19 13.18
N LEU A 128 -2.99 3.97 11.99
CA LEU A 128 -4.34 3.43 11.87
C LEU A 128 -4.41 1.96 12.28
N ASN A 129 -3.30 1.22 12.18
CA ASN A 129 -3.20 -0.22 12.49
C ASN A 129 -4.25 -1.07 11.76
N GLN A 130 -4.65 -0.64 10.56
CA GLN A 130 -5.70 -1.27 9.77
C GLN A 130 -5.19 -2.45 8.92
N TRP A 131 -3.89 -2.68 8.84
CA TRP A 131 -3.35 -3.82 8.14
C TRP A 131 -2.02 -4.29 8.70
N ARG A 132 -1.68 -5.55 8.43
CA ARG A 132 -0.41 -6.16 8.83
C ARG A 132 -0.03 -7.34 7.92
N PHE A 133 1.26 -7.67 7.91
CA PHE A 133 1.76 -8.89 7.29
C PHE A 133 1.58 -10.10 8.20
N VAL A 134 1.17 -11.23 7.64
CA VAL A 134 0.99 -12.51 8.35
C VAL A 134 1.69 -13.64 7.59
N PRO A 135 2.15 -14.70 8.28
CA PRO A 135 2.12 -14.90 9.72
C PRO A 135 3.18 -14.07 10.47
N GLU A 136 2.86 -13.61 11.68
CA GLU A 136 3.70 -12.64 12.41
C GLU A 136 5.00 -13.25 12.95
N GLU A 137 4.99 -14.55 13.25
CA GLU A 137 6.19 -15.30 13.63
C GLU A 137 7.27 -15.28 12.55
N TRP A 138 6.89 -15.08 11.28
CA TRP A 138 7.83 -14.92 10.17
C TRP A 138 8.09 -13.46 9.85
N THR A 139 7.02 -12.66 9.80
CA THR A 139 7.12 -11.30 9.27
C THR A 139 7.77 -10.35 10.25
N ARG A 140 7.59 -10.50 11.57
CA ARG A 140 8.24 -9.64 12.57
C ARG A 140 9.78 -9.69 12.48
N PRO A 141 10.44 -10.87 12.58
CA PRO A 141 11.90 -10.91 12.46
C PRO A 141 12.38 -10.51 11.06
N ALA A 142 11.64 -10.84 9.99
CA ALA A 142 12.00 -10.42 8.64
C ALA A 142 11.93 -8.90 8.43
N ILE A 143 10.91 -8.23 8.98
CA ILE A 143 10.77 -6.77 8.93
C ILE A 143 11.94 -6.10 9.65
N GLU A 144 12.31 -6.60 10.84
CA GLU A 144 13.45 -6.06 11.58
C GLU A 144 14.74 -6.19 10.76
N ARG A 145 15.03 -7.38 10.20
CA ARG A 145 16.22 -7.58 9.35
C ARG A 145 16.21 -6.69 8.12
N ASP A 146 15.10 -6.60 7.40
CA ASP A 146 14.97 -5.77 6.20
C ASP A 146 15.11 -4.29 6.55
N TYR A 147 14.60 -3.84 7.70
CA TYR A 147 14.77 -2.48 8.19
C TYR A 147 16.25 -2.16 8.44
N GLN A 148 16.95 -3.04 9.18
CA GLN A 148 18.38 -2.86 9.44
C GLN A 148 19.20 -2.87 8.15
N LEU A 149 18.84 -3.71 7.18
CA LEU A 149 19.51 -3.75 5.88
C LEU A 149 19.32 -2.46 5.07
N LEU A 150 18.14 -1.83 5.16
CA LEU A 150 17.79 -0.64 4.38
C LEU A 150 18.26 0.66 5.02
N PHE A 151 18.25 0.75 6.35
CA PHE A 151 18.45 2.00 7.08
C PHE A 151 19.62 1.97 8.06
N GLY A 152 20.23 0.80 8.28
CA GLY A 152 21.28 0.58 9.28
C GLY A 152 20.76 0.61 10.72
N ASN A 153 21.67 0.33 11.66
CA ASN A 153 21.39 0.50 13.08
C ASN A 153 21.28 1.99 13.39
N LYS A 154 20.14 2.42 13.94
CA LYS A 154 20.04 3.68 14.68
C LYS A 154 20.47 3.48 16.12
#